data_AF-A0A6J4HWK0-F1
#
_entry.id   AF-A0A6J4HWK0-F1
#
_cell.length_a   1.000
_cell.length_b   1.000
_cell.length_c   1.000
_cell.angle_alpha   90.00
_cell.angle_beta   90.00
_cell.angle_gamma   90.00
#
_symmetry.space_group_name_H-M   'P 1'
#
loop_
_entity.id
_entity.type
_entity.pdbx_description
1 polymer ?
#
loop_
_entity_poly.entity_id
_entity_poly.type
_entity_poly.pdbx_seq_one_letter_code
_entity_poly.pdbx_strand_id
1 'polypeptide(L)' 'MTAEGLAAFSELVVDDAALRHELLGTDGRQQFVNLVVQLAEAAGLEVEPRDVEEGLRARRRAWQERWM' A
#
# COMPACT_ATOMS: atom_id res chain seq x y z
N MET A 1 4.22 -10.62 10.29
CA MET A 1 5.35 -9.66 10.47
C MET A 1 5.29 -8.71 9.29
N THR A 2 5.43 -7.39 9.33
CA THR A 2 5.39 -6.31 10.36
C THR A 2 5.06 -5.02 9.58
N ALA A 3 4.53 -3.98 10.23
CA ALA A 3 4.33 -2.66 9.63
C ALA A 3 5.57 -2.08 8.89
N GLU A 4 6.76 -2.58 9.21
CA GLU A 4 8.02 -2.31 8.51
C GLU A 4 8.02 -2.73 7.03
N GLY A 5 7.43 -3.88 6.67
CA GLY A 5 7.35 -4.32 5.28
C GLY A 5 6.51 -3.38 4.42
N LEU A 6 5.40 -2.88 4.98
CA LEU A 6 4.55 -1.89 4.32
C LEU A 6 5.20 -0.51 4.23
N ALA A 7 6.01 -0.14 5.22
CA ALA A 7 6.79 1.10 5.21
C ALA A 7 7.87 1.05 4.13
N ALA A 8 8.65 -0.02 4.08
CA ALA A 8 9.67 -0.25 3.05
C ALA A 8 9.06 -0.30 1.64
N PHE A 9 7.91 -0.97 1.47
CA PHE A 9 7.18 -0.97 0.21
C PHE A 9 6.70 0.45 -0.17
N SER A 10 6.24 1.25 0.80
CA SER A 10 5.81 2.63 0.53
C SER A 10 6.96 3.51 0.04
N GLU A 11 8.17 3.33 0.59
CA GLU A 11 9.37 4.04 0.12
C GLU A 11 9.75 3.62 -1.30
N LEU A 12 9.69 2.32 -1.58
CA LEU A 12 9.97 1.77 -2.90
C LEU A 12 8.98 2.27 -3.97
N VAL A 13 7.68 2.39 -3.63
CA VAL A 13 6.66 3.00 -4.51
C VAL A 13 6.89 4.50 -4.73
N VAL A 14 7.46 5.22 -3.75
CA VAL A 14 7.80 6.64 -3.92
C VAL A 14 8.99 6.84 -4.85
N ASP A 15 9.95 5.92 -4.83
CA ASP A 15 11.12 5.98 -5.70
C ASP A 15 10.81 5.50 -7.13
N ASP A 16 9.99 4.46 -7.27
CA ASP A 16 9.66 3.85 -8.57
C ASP A 16 8.37 4.44 -9.20
N ALA A 17 8.54 5.15 -10.31
CA ALA A 17 7.43 5.73 -11.06
C ALA A 17 6.56 4.68 -11.79
N ALA A 18 7.12 3.54 -12.20
CA ALA A 18 6.38 2.48 -12.86
C ALA A 18 5.43 1.78 -11.87
N LEU A 19 5.91 1.48 -10.67
CA LEU A 19 5.08 0.89 -9.60
C LEU A 19 3.94 1.81 -9.19
N ARG A 20 4.18 3.12 -9.09
CA ARG A 20 3.12 4.11 -8.87
C ARG A 20 2.07 4.07 -9.97
N HIS A 21 2.48 4.04 -11.23
CA HIS A 21 1.55 4.06 -12.35
C HIS A 21 0.68 2.80 -12.38
N GLU A 22 1.26 1.65 -12.05
CA GLU A 22 0.53 0.37 -11.95
C GLU A 22 -0.49 0.38 -10.80
N LEU A 23 -0.10 0.88 -9.63
CA LEU A 23 -0.99 1.03 -8.49
C LEU A 23 -2.13 2.04 -8.76
N LEU A 24 -1.83 3.14 -9.45
CA LEU A 24 -2.83 4.17 -9.81
C LEU A 24 -3.82 3.69 -10.87
N GLY A 25 -3.42 2.74 -11.72
CA GLY A 25 -4.29 2.14 -12.73
C GLY A 25 -5.26 1.10 -12.17
N THR A 26 -5.21 0.79 -10.87
CA THR A 26 -6.01 -0.26 -10.27
C THR A 26 -7.35 0.27 -9.75
N ASP A 27 -8.43 -0.16 -10.39
CA ASP A 27 -9.79 0.18 -9.96
C ASP A 27 -10.31 -0.82 -8.93
N GLY A 28 -10.26 -0.41 -7.67
CA GLY A 28 -10.97 -1.08 -6.58
C GLY A 28 -10.08 -1.53 -5.43
N ARG A 29 -10.66 -1.46 -4.23
CA ARG A 29 -9.95 -1.72 -2.97
C ARG A 29 -9.29 -3.09 -2.92
N GLN A 30 -10.04 -4.14 -3.28
CA GLN A 30 -9.52 -5.51 -3.20
C GLN A 30 -8.41 -5.77 -4.23
N GLN A 31 -8.56 -5.22 -5.43
CA GLN A 31 -7.56 -5.34 -6.50
C GLN A 31 -6.27 -4.61 -6.09
N PHE A 32 -6.40 -3.41 -5.52
CA PHE A 32 -5.26 -2.65 -4.99
C PHE A 32 -4.53 -3.43 -3.89
N VAL A 33 -5.25 -3.99 -2.92
CA VAL A 33 -4.64 -4.78 -1.83
C VAL A 33 -3.90 -5.99 -2.38
N ASN A 34 -4.52 -6.74 -3.30
CA ASN A 34 -3.89 -7.91 -3.90
C ASN A 34 -2.63 -7.53 -4.70
N LEU A 35 -2.68 -6.42 -5.45
CA LEU A 35 -1.55 -5.93 -6.23
C LEU A 35 -0.39 -5.49 -5.32
N VAL A 36 -0.68 -4.75 -4.24
CA VAL A 36 0.34 -4.35 -3.25
C VAL A 36 1.04 -5.56 -2.64
N VAL A 37 0.29 -6.61 -2.28
CA VAL A 37 0.86 -7.83 -1.71
C VAL A 37 1.75 -8.55 -2.73
N GLN A 38 1.27 -8.71 -3.97
CA GLN A 38 2.07 -9.33 -5.04
C GLN A 38 3.37 -8.57 -5.34
N LEU A 39 3.30 -7.24 -5.41
CA LEU A 39 4.47 -6.40 -5.67
C LEU A 39 5.45 -6.40 -4.49
N ALA A 40 4.95 -6.44 -3.25
CA ALA A 40 5.78 -6.57 -2.07
C ALA A 40 6.50 -7.93 -2.05
N GLU A 41 5.79 -9.03 -2.31
CA GLU A 41 6.38 -10.37 -2.41
C GLU A 41 7.46 -10.44 -3.50
N ALA A 42 7.19 -9.84 -4.67
CA ALA A 42 8.16 -9.76 -5.77
C ALA A 42 9.42 -8.97 -5.40
N ALA A 43 9.30 -7.98 -4.49
CA ALA A 43 10.42 -7.23 -3.94
C ALA A 43 11.11 -7.94 -2.75
N GLY A 44 10.68 -9.15 -2.38
CA GLY A 44 11.19 -9.89 -1.23
C GLY A 44 10.73 -9.35 0.12
N LEU A 45 9.66 -8.55 0.14
CA LEU A 45 9.06 -7.97 1.33
C LEU A 45 7.85 -8.81 1.75
N GLU A 46 7.75 -9.07 3.05
CA GLU A 46 6.57 -9.72 3.63
C GLU A 46 5.54 -8.64 3.99
N VAL A 47 4.42 -8.62 3.27
CA VAL A 47 3.31 -7.68 3.50
C VAL A 47 2.02 -8.47 3.55
N GLU A 48 1.31 -8.40 4.68
CA GLU A 48 0.00 -9.03 4.79
C GLU A 48 -1.10 -8.14 4.20
N PRO A 49 -2.12 -8.72 3.53
CA PRO A 49 -3.27 -7.96 3.02
C PRO A 49 -3.95 -7.09 4.09
N ARG A 50 -4.00 -7.61 5.32
CA ARG A 50 -4.58 -6.93 6.48
C ARG A 50 -3.85 -5.63 6.81
N ASP A 51 -2.52 -5.64 6.77
CA ASP A 51 -1.71 -4.45 7.07
C ASP A 51 -1.95 -3.34 6.03
N VAL A 52 -2.08 -3.71 4.76
CA VAL A 52 -2.44 -2.78 3.68
C VAL A 52 -3.82 -2.17 3.93
N GLU A 53 -4.81 -2.98 4.31
CA GLU A 53 -6.15 -2.50 4.62
C GLU A 53 -6.20 -1.57 5.82
N GLU A 54 -5.47 -1.90 6.89
CA GLU A 54 -5.36 -1.07 8.09
C GLU A 54 -4.66 0.26 7.77
N GLY A 55 -3.60 0.24 6.96
CA GLY A 55 -2.93 1.45 6.46
C GLY A 55 -3.86 2.36 5.64
N LEU A 56 -4.68 1.79 4.76
CA LEU A 56 -5.70 2.53 4.00
C LEU A 56 -6.76 3.15 4.93
N ARG A 57 -7.22 2.41 5.95
CA ARG A 57 -8.20 2.92 6.93
C ARG A 57 -7.61 4.04 7.78
N ALA A 58 -6.35 3.92 8.20
CA ALA A 58 -5.65 4.94 8.98
C ALA A 58 -5.46 6.23 8.17
N ARG A 59 -4.98 6.12 6.92
CA ARG A 59 -4.85 7.28 6.02
C ARG A 59 -6.18 7.97 5.75
N ARG A 60 -7.27 7.22 5.55
CA ARG A 60 -8.62 7.78 5.39
C ARG A 60 -9.06 8.55 6.64
N ARG A 61 -8.85 7.98 7.84
CA ARG A 61 -9.17 8.64 9.11
C ARG A 61 -8.39 9.94 9.30
N ALA A 62 -7.07 9.90 9.10
CA ALA A 62 -6.23 11.09 9.19
C ALA A 62 -6.63 12.20 8.20
N TRP A 63 -7.06 11.82 6.98
CA TRP A 63 -7.66 12.77 6.05
C TRP A 63 -8.96 13.37 6.60
N GLN A 64 -9.90 12.54 7.07
CA GLN A 64 -11.17 13.04 7.62
C GLN A 64 -10.96 13.97 8.83
N GLU A 65 -10.02 13.64 9.72
CA GLU A 65 -9.70 14.46 10.90
C GLU A 65 -9.03 15.79 10.55
N ARG A 66 -8.29 15.86 9.44
CA ARG A 66 -7.57 17.07 9.01
C ARG A 66 -8.47 18.09 8.28
N TRP A 67 -9.63 17.67 7.80
CA TRP A 67 -10.60 18.52 7.11
C TRP A 67 -11.87 18.81 7.93
N MET A 68 -11.96 18.30 9.16
CA MET A 68 -12.91 18.75 10.19
C MET A 68 -12.31 19.92 10.99
#